data_AF-A0A5C5GFF3-F1
#
_entry.id   AF-A0A5C5GFF3-F1
#
_cell.length_a   1.000
_cell.length_b   1.000
_cell.length_c   1.000
_cell.angle_alpha   90.00
_cell.angle_beta   90.00
_cell.angle_gamma   90.00
#
_symmetry.space_group_name_H-M   'P 1'
#
loop_
_entity.id
_entity.type
_entity.pdbx_description
1 polymer ?
#
loop_
_entity_poly.entity_id
_entity_poly.type
_entity_poly.pdbx_seq_one_letter_code
_entity_poly.pdbx_strand_id
1 'polypeptide(L)'
;MCRISVLWGMAQPGGISLTPVKFRIRDDIAIVTMASPPSNGLTPEMRAALAARLEGLDHFPEVRAVILLSEGEHFSLGQDVREVGEHEQSPSPAELCNLVEGLHVPVIAAIQGLALGAGAELALAAHFRVMEPDARIGLPQVTMGLVPGAGATQRLPRLIGADPALRMMLTGKPVTASAAREIGLANGVVVGHLATGAMTQVKALLEKKTPWPRTLARRDGLEDGAAFMRAIVQRRRQTDGSKMTAPGQIVDCVEAALLLPGQAGLAFEASARLSSLRDPQSRALRGLYMAERRIASRLLSSAEGRRTVAEPDGLDVVSRLRHALGLAIRTLREMGESAEAVDAAMASIGFAELPFGTGAQATGAKPEVVRRIVAALMAEGSRQVESRKVDRASDIDVLSVYGLAFPKWRGGPMRMAQELGLLKLQREMSGWAEDSSIWAPTRLLGEAIKFAGGFDQVVVLSA
;
A
#
# COMPACT_ATOMS: atom_id res chain seq x y z
N MET A 1 -39.65 10.63 15.37
CA MET A 1 -39.09 11.98 15.56
C MET A 1 -37.62 11.94 15.16
N CYS A 2 -37.20 12.73 14.18
CA CYS A 2 -35.79 12.83 13.77
C CYS A 2 -35.09 13.77 14.76
N ARG A 3 -34.25 13.24 15.67
CA ARG A 3 -33.41 14.08 16.53
C ARG A 3 -32.10 14.36 15.79
N ILE A 4 -31.94 15.59 15.29
CA ILE A 4 -30.66 16.08 14.80
C ILE A 4 -29.92 16.67 16.01
N SER A 5 -29.00 15.91 16.59
CA SER A 5 -28.12 16.41 17.63
C SER A 5 -26.90 17.05 16.97
N VAL A 6 -26.95 18.37 16.75
CA VAL A 6 -25.78 19.18 16.40
C VAL A 6 -25.11 19.61 17.71
N LEU A 7 -23.77 19.56 17.74
CA LEU A 7 -22.84 20.04 18.77
C LEU A 7 -22.50 19.09 19.92
N TRP A 8 -21.24 18.66 19.95
CA TRP A 8 -20.31 18.90 21.06
C TRP A 8 -18.92 19.11 20.43
N GLY A 9 -18.36 20.30 20.61
CA GLY A 9 -17.08 20.73 20.07
C GLY A 9 -16.89 22.20 20.39
N MET A 10 -16.06 22.51 21.39
CA MET A 10 -15.64 23.88 21.70
C MET A 10 -14.88 24.44 20.50
N ALA A 11 -15.51 25.34 19.75
CA ALA A 11 -14.90 26.00 18.61
C ALA A 11 -13.98 27.14 19.06
N GLN A 12 -12.74 27.13 18.58
CA GLN A 12 -11.91 28.33 18.46
C GLN A 12 -12.56 29.27 17.42
N PRO A 13 -12.59 30.60 17.63
CA PRO A 13 -13.28 31.50 16.71
C PRO A 13 -12.43 31.73 15.44
N GLY A 14 -12.89 31.24 14.29
CA GLY A 14 -12.33 31.61 12.98
C GLY A 14 -12.22 30.47 11.97
N GLY A 15 -13.33 29.81 11.62
CA GLY A 15 -13.38 28.85 10.52
C GLY A 15 -14.59 27.91 10.67
N ILE A 16 -15.38 27.72 9.61
CA ILE A 16 -16.46 26.73 9.61
C ILE A 16 -15.80 25.35 9.62
N SER A 17 -15.60 24.78 10.81
CA SER A 17 -15.11 23.40 10.96
C SER A 17 -16.25 22.44 10.60
N LEU A 18 -16.30 22.02 9.34
CA LEU A 18 -17.12 20.88 8.93
C LEU A 18 -16.49 19.62 9.54
N THR A 19 -17.18 19.01 10.50
CA THR A 19 -16.71 17.79 11.17
C THR A 19 -16.62 16.67 10.13
N PRO A 20 -15.50 15.91 10.05
CA PRO A 20 -15.31 14.89 9.01
C PRO A 20 -16.25 13.68 9.16
N VAL A 21 -17.00 13.61 10.27
CA VAL A 21 -17.99 12.58 10.56
C VAL A 21 -19.32 13.24 10.92
N LYS A 22 -20.37 12.89 10.17
CA LYS A 22 -21.77 13.23 10.48
C LYS A 22 -22.39 12.11 11.32
N PHE A 23 -23.23 12.48 12.26
CA PHE A 23 -23.89 11.55 13.18
C PHE A 23 -25.38 11.89 13.29
N ARG A 24 -26.24 10.88 13.17
CA ARG A 24 -27.69 11.02 13.43
C ARG A 24 -28.29 9.70 13.88
N ILE A 25 -29.35 9.75 14.67
CA ILE A 25 -30.12 8.56 15.04
C ILE A 25 -31.46 8.58 14.31
N ARG A 26 -31.82 7.45 13.69
CA ARG A 26 -33.11 7.25 13.03
C ARG A 26 -33.65 5.88 13.39
N ASP A 27 -34.86 5.84 13.92
CA ASP A 27 -35.57 4.61 14.27
C ASP A 27 -34.70 3.66 15.11
N ASP A 28 -34.10 4.12 16.21
CA ASP A 28 -33.18 3.35 17.07
C ASP A 28 -31.82 2.94 16.46
N ILE A 29 -31.51 3.41 15.25
CA ILE A 29 -30.25 3.10 14.57
C ILE A 29 -29.37 4.36 14.48
N ALA A 30 -28.13 4.25 14.95
CA ALA A 30 -27.12 5.29 14.77
C ALA A 30 -26.55 5.21 13.35
N ILE A 31 -26.58 6.32 12.63
CA ILE A 31 -26.00 6.47 11.29
C ILE A 31 -24.76 7.35 11.44
N VAL A 32 -23.60 6.75 11.22
CA VAL A 32 -22.28 7.40 11.28
C VAL A 32 -21.77 7.51 9.86
N THR A 33 -21.56 8.73 9.37
CA THR A 33 -21.23 8.98 7.97
C THR A 33 -19.88 9.70 7.86
N MET A 34 -18.90 9.05 7.22
CA MET A 34 -17.66 9.69 6.81
C MET A 34 -17.95 10.71 5.70
N ALA A 35 -17.57 11.97 5.92
CA ALA A 35 -17.95 13.10 5.07
C ALA A 35 -16.73 13.95 4.68
N SER A 36 -15.70 13.28 4.16
CA SER A 36 -14.47 13.91 3.65
C SER A 36 -14.13 13.39 2.24
N PRO A 37 -15.00 13.66 1.24
CA PRO A 37 -14.73 13.28 -0.15
C PRO A 37 -13.50 14.03 -0.72
N PRO A 38 -12.86 13.51 -1.78
CA PRO A 38 -13.27 12.34 -2.57
C PRO A 38 -12.80 10.99 -2.02
N SER A 39 -11.83 10.97 -1.09
CA SER A 39 -11.17 9.73 -0.66
C SER A 39 -11.78 9.11 0.59
N ASN A 40 -12.46 9.90 1.44
CA ASN A 40 -12.82 9.53 2.81
C ASN A 40 -11.64 8.84 3.51
N GLY A 41 -10.44 9.43 3.34
CA GLY A 41 -9.21 8.90 3.90
C GLY A 41 -9.30 8.82 5.42
N LEU A 42 -8.72 7.77 6.00
CA LEU A 42 -8.64 7.59 7.45
C LEU A 42 -7.48 8.44 8.01
N THR A 43 -7.54 9.75 7.85
CA THR A 43 -6.59 10.71 8.46
C THR A 43 -6.71 10.70 9.99
N PRO A 44 -5.75 11.24 10.75
CA PRO A 44 -5.85 11.30 12.21
C PRO A 44 -7.13 11.99 12.67
N GLU A 45 -7.55 13.07 11.98
CA GLU A 45 -8.78 13.79 12.29
C GLU A 45 -10.03 12.94 12.02
N MET A 46 -10.07 12.21 10.91
CA MET A 46 -11.18 11.28 10.60
C MET A 46 -11.26 10.15 11.64
N ARG A 47 -10.12 9.55 11.99
CA ARG A 47 -10.06 8.45 12.97
C ARG A 47 -10.48 8.92 14.36
N ALA A 48 -9.99 10.07 14.82
CA ALA A 48 -10.39 10.67 16.09
C ALA A 48 -11.88 11.02 16.11
N ALA A 49 -12.42 11.60 15.02
CA ALA A 49 -13.84 11.92 14.93
C ALA A 49 -14.74 10.67 14.91
N LEU A 50 -14.33 9.59 14.22
CA LEU A 50 -15.04 8.31 14.24
C LEU A 50 -15.02 7.71 15.65
N ALA A 51 -13.83 7.63 16.28
CA ALA A 51 -13.68 7.10 17.62
C ALA A 51 -14.57 7.83 18.63
N ALA A 52 -14.53 9.16 18.65
CA ALA A 52 -15.36 9.98 19.53
C ALA A 52 -16.87 9.73 19.35
N ARG A 53 -17.33 9.50 18.12
CA ARG A 53 -18.76 9.19 17.86
C ARG A 53 -19.15 7.79 18.30
N LEU A 54 -18.27 6.81 18.15
CA LEU A 54 -18.53 5.42 18.49
C LEU A 54 -18.42 5.18 20.01
N GLU A 55 -17.42 5.76 20.67
CA GLU A 55 -17.28 5.75 22.15
C GLU A 55 -18.42 6.52 22.82
N GLY A 56 -18.92 7.58 22.17
CA GLY A 56 -20.04 8.36 22.68
C GLY A 56 -21.41 7.65 22.61
N LEU A 57 -21.51 6.45 22.04
CA LEU A 57 -22.80 5.75 21.85
C LEU A 57 -23.52 5.42 23.15
N ASP A 58 -22.79 5.25 24.26
CA ASP A 58 -23.39 4.97 25.58
C ASP A 58 -24.31 6.11 26.08
N HIS A 59 -24.18 7.31 25.52
CA HIS A 59 -25.09 8.43 25.79
C HIS A 59 -26.46 8.30 25.09
N PHE A 60 -26.62 7.29 24.23
CA PHE A 60 -27.83 7.04 23.45
C PHE A 60 -28.33 5.60 23.69
N PRO A 61 -28.90 5.32 24.88
CA PRO A 61 -29.33 3.97 25.26
C PRO A 61 -30.44 3.40 24.35
N GLU A 62 -31.11 4.25 23.57
CA GLU A 62 -32.05 3.83 22.53
C GLU A 62 -31.38 3.14 21.34
N VAL A 63 -30.08 3.35 21.12
CA VAL A 63 -29.39 2.84 19.93
C VAL A 63 -29.23 1.32 20.02
N ARG A 64 -29.74 0.63 19.00
CA ARG A 64 -29.70 -0.83 18.89
C ARG A 64 -28.76 -1.35 17.81
N ALA A 65 -28.30 -0.49 16.91
CA ALA A 65 -27.29 -0.81 15.90
C ALA A 65 -26.65 0.44 15.31
N VAL A 66 -25.53 0.24 14.63
CA VAL A 66 -24.78 1.28 13.92
C VAL A 66 -24.73 0.96 12.43
N ILE A 67 -24.94 1.96 11.57
CA ILE A 67 -24.61 1.90 10.16
C ILE A 67 -23.43 2.85 9.90
N LEU A 68 -22.32 2.30 9.40
CA LEU A 68 -21.20 3.08 8.85
C LEU A 68 -21.47 3.36 7.37
N LEU A 69 -21.53 4.64 7.02
CA LEU A 69 -21.78 5.15 5.67
C LEU A 69 -20.69 6.16 5.28
N SER A 70 -20.74 6.58 4.02
CA SER A 70 -19.86 7.60 3.44
C SER A 70 -20.61 8.55 2.53
N GLU A 71 -20.13 9.78 2.40
CA GLU A 71 -20.52 10.70 1.33
C GLU A 71 -19.50 10.66 0.18
N GLY A 72 -19.93 11.01 -1.03
CA GLY A 72 -19.07 10.99 -2.22
C GLY A 72 -18.96 9.61 -2.86
N GLU A 73 -17.92 9.40 -3.66
CA GLU A 73 -17.82 8.25 -4.56
C GLU A 73 -17.37 6.95 -3.89
N HIS A 74 -16.72 7.02 -2.73
CA HIS A 74 -16.04 5.88 -2.13
C HIS A 74 -16.34 5.77 -0.64
N PHE A 75 -16.40 4.52 -0.15
CA PHE A 75 -16.46 4.24 1.27
C PHE A 75 -15.24 4.80 2.01
N SER A 76 -14.04 4.30 1.66
CA SER A 76 -12.78 4.85 2.15
C SER A 76 -11.61 4.25 1.35
N LEU A 77 -10.70 5.11 0.89
CA LEU A 77 -9.46 4.68 0.25
C LEU A 77 -8.35 4.32 1.26
N GLY A 78 -8.68 4.29 2.55
CA GLY A 78 -7.76 3.93 3.62
C GLY A 78 -6.89 5.11 4.07
N GLN A 79 -5.73 4.78 4.62
CA GLN A 79 -4.80 5.77 5.16
C GLN A 79 -3.90 6.34 4.07
N ASP A 80 -3.47 7.59 4.24
CA ASP A 80 -2.46 8.19 3.38
C ASP A 80 -1.11 7.45 3.55
N VAL A 81 -0.49 7.07 2.43
CA VAL A 81 0.82 6.39 2.42
C VAL A 81 1.93 7.23 3.06
N ARG A 82 1.77 8.57 3.12
CA ARG A 82 2.70 9.50 3.77
C ARG A 82 2.62 9.42 5.30
N GLU A 83 1.46 9.05 5.84
CA GLU A 83 1.27 8.82 7.28
C GLU A 83 1.74 7.42 7.69
N VAL A 84 1.83 6.49 6.73
CA VAL A 84 2.30 5.13 6.99
C VAL A 84 3.76 5.16 7.44
N GLY A 85 4.00 4.95 8.73
CA GLY A 85 5.32 4.98 9.34
C GLY A 85 5.36 4.24 10.67
N GLU A 86 6.52 4.27 11.34
CA GLU A 86 6.68 3.62 12.65
C GLU A 86 5.92 4.35 13.77
N HIS A 87 5.66 5.65 13.59
CA HIS A 87 4.97 6.49 14.57
C HIS A 87 3.59 6.88 14.03
N GLU A 88 2.65 5.95 14.15
CA GLU A 88 1.26 6.19 13.78
C GLU A 88 0.52 6.92 14.92
N GLN A 89 -0.21 7.98 14.57
CA GLN A 89 -0.98 8.74 15.57
C GLN A 89 -2.21 7.97 16.02
N SER A 90 -2.42 7.89 17.34
CA SER A 90 -3.63 7.34 17.94
C SER A 90 -4.84 8.29 17.77
N PRO A 91 -6.07 7.75 17.59
CA PRO A 91 -6.34 6.33 17.37
C PRO A 91 -5.83 5.88 16.00
N SER A 92 -5.06 4.80 15.97
CA SER A 92 -4.59 4.10 14.78
C SER A 92 -5.76 3.43 14.05
N PRO A 93 -5.61 3.07 12.75
CA PRO A 93 -6.60 2.26 12.07
C PRO A 93 -6.91 0.93 12.80
N ALA A 94 -5.90 0.31 13.42
CA ALA A 94 -6.08 -0.92 14.19
C ALA A 94 -6.92 -0.70 15.45
N GLU A 95 -6.64 0.36 16.22
CA GLU A 95 -7.43 0.75 17.40
C GLU A 95 -8.88 1.06 17.01
N LEU A 96 -9.09 1.80 15.91
CA LEU A 96 -10.42 2.09 15.40
C LEU A 96 -11.18 0.82 14.98
N CYS A 97 -10.52 -0.13 14.31
CA CYS A 97 -11.14 -1.42 13.96
C CYS A 97 -11.53 -2.22 15.22
N ASN A 98 -10.67 -2.24 16.24
CA ASN A 98 -10.95 -2.93 17.50
C ASN A 98 -12.11 -2.27 18.25
N LEU A 99 -12.22 -0.94 18.22
CA LEU A 99 -13.35 -0.20 18.77
C LEU A 99 -14.67 -0.59 18.07
N VAL A 100 -14.71 -0.54 16.73
CA VAL A 100 -15.90 -0.91 15.93
C VAL A 100 -16.39 -2.31 16.23
N GLU A 101 -15.49 -3.29 16.26
CA GLU A 101 -15.80 -4.68 16.58
C GLU A 101 -16.16 -4.89 18.06
N GLY A 102 -15.67 -4.01 18.93
CA GLY A 102 -15.88 -4.06 20.38
C GLY A 102 -17.26 -3.61 20.84
N LEU A 103 -17.97 -2.81 20.02
CA LEU A 103 -19.26 -2.21 20.35
C LEU A 103 -20.30 -3.25 20.81
N HIS A 104 -21.14 -2.86 21.76
CA HIS A 104 -22.21 -3.69 22.33
C HIS A 104 -23.46 -3.79 21.44
N VAL A 105 -23.41 -3.20 20.24
CA VAL A 105 -24.48 -3.23 19.24
C VAL A 105 -23.89 -3.64 17.88
N PRO A 106 -24.66 -4.33 17.02
CA PRO A 106 -24.18 -4.70 15.70
C PRO A 106 -23.86 -3.48 14.85
N VAL A 107 -22.83 -3.62 14.01
CA VAL A 107 -22.36 -2.59 13.09
C VAL A 107 -22.46 -3.12 11.68
N ILE A 108 -23.07 -2.33 10.78
CA ILE A 108 -23.14 -2.62 9.36
C ILE A 108 -22.29 -1.61 8.60
N ALA A 109 -21.27 -2.09 7.87
CA ALA A 109 -20.57 -1.28 6.88
C ALA A 109 -21.35 -1.26 5.57
N ALA A 110 -21.81 -0.09 5.15
CA ALA A 110 -22.49 0.13 3.88
C ALA A 110 -21.50 0.74 2.88
N ILE A 111 -21.08 -0.05 1.89
CA ILE A 111 -19.93 0.22 1.03
C ILE A 111 -20.39 0.67 -0.36
N GLN A 112 -20.18 1.94 -0.67
CA GLN A 112 -20.23 2.48 -2.04
C GLN A 112 -18.83 2.58 -2.64
N GLY A 113 -18.72 2.51 -3.97
CA GLY A 113 -17.45 2.61 -4.69
C GLY A 113 -16.33 1.75 -4.10
N LEU A 114 -15.23 2.38 -3.66
CA LEU A 114 -14.04 1.67 -3.20
C LEU A 114 -13.92 1.65 -1.67
N ALA A 115 -13.62 0.46 -1.13
CA ALA A 115 -13.07 0.26 0.22
C ALA A 115 -11.68 -0.39 0.09
N LEU A 116 -10.61 0.38 0.32
CA LEU A 116 -9.24 -0.09 0.11
C LEU A 116 -8.38 0.03 1.38
N GLY A 117 -7.45 -0.91 1.54
CA GLY A 117 -6.46 -0.87 2.62
C GLY A 117 -7.11 -0.78 3.99
N ALA A 118 -6.73 0.21 4.79
CA ALA A 118 -7.32 0.47 6.10
C ALA A 118 -8.85 0.73 6.06
N GLY A 119 -9.38 1.23 4.94
CA GLY A 119 -10.83 1.40 4.73
C GLY A 119 -11.54 0.05 4.54
N ALA A 120 -10.89 -0.91 3.87
CA ALA A 120 -11.37 -2.28 3.81
C ALA A 120 -11.29 -2.95 5.19
N GLU A 121 -10.20 -2.73 5.93
CA GLU A 121 -10.01 -3.26 7.30
C GLU A 121 -11.10 -2.76 8.26
N LEU A 122 -11.48 -1.49 8.17
CA LEU A 122 -12.62 -0.92 8.90
C LEU A 122 -13.94 -1.63 8.57
N ALA A 123 -14.18 -1.95 7.29
CA ALA A 123 -15.36 -2.70 6.87
C ALA A 123 -15.34 -4.17 7.33
N LEU A 124 -14.16 -4.78 7.44
CA LEU A 124 -13.98 -6.14 7.98
C LEU A 124 -14.24 -6.19 9.49
N ALA A 125 -13.92 -5.11 10.22
CA ALA A 125 -14.20 -4.99 11.64
C ALA A 125 -15.70 -4.88 11.96
N ALA A 126 -16.51 -4.37 11.03
CA ALA A 126 -17.96 -4.37 11.17
C ALA A 126 -18.52 -5.80 11.25
N HIS A 127 -19.64 -5.96 11.95
CA HIS A 127 -20.31 -7.25 12.11
C HIS A 127 -20.94 -7.73 10.79
N PHE A 128 -21.45 -6.80 9.99
CA PHE A 128 -22.04 -7.06 8.68
C PHE A 128 -21.54 -6.07 7.62
N ARG A 129 -21.60 -6.46 6.35
CA ARG A 129 -21.21 -5.67 5.18
C ARG A 129 -22.30 -5.72 4.12
N VAL A 130 -22.69 -4.57 3.59
CA VAL A 130 -23.57 -4.45 2.42
C VAL A 130 -22.89 -3.58 1.38
N MET A 131 -23.05 -3.93 0.11
CA MET A 131 -22.31 -3.30 -0.98
C MET A 131 -23.26 -2.80 -2.07
N GLU A 132 -22.95 -1.67 -2.71
CA GLU A 132 -23.56 -1.32 -4.00
C GLU A 132 -23.06 -2.25 -5.12
N PRO A 133 -23.77 -2.39 -6.25
CA PRO A 133 -23.41 -3.35 -7.31
C PRO A 133 -22.00 -3.14 -7.87
N ASP A 134 -21.60 -1.88 -8.05
CA ASP A 134 -20.30 -1.50 -8.61
C ASP A 134 -19.20 -1.35 -7.55
N ALA A 135 -19.55 -1.54 -6.27
CA ALA A 135 -18.58 -1.39 -5.20
C ALA A 135 -17.52 -2.49 -5.24
N ARG A 136 -16.31 -2.16 -4.78
CA ARG A 136 -15.17 -3.07 -4.69
C ARG A 136 -14.45 -2.91 -3.36
N ILE A 137 -13.99 -4.03 -2.83
CA ILE A 137 -13.23 -4.09 -1.58
C ILE A 137 -11.88 -4.79 -1.81
N GLY A 138 -10.78 -4.22 -1.30
CA GLY A 138 -9.44 -4.74 -1.59
C GLY A 138 -8.36 -4.35 -0.57
N LEU A 139 -7.28 -5.13 -0.56
CA LEU A 139 -6.15 -4.99 0.37
C LEU A 139 -4.83 -4.86 -0.43
N PRO A 140 -4.52 -3.67 -0.97
CA PRO A 140 -3.39 -3.48 -1.88
C PRO A 140 -2.03 -3.32 -1.19
N GLN A 141 -1.93 -3.50 0.14
CA GLN A 141 -0.72 -3.25 0.94
C GLN A 141 0.53 -3.97 0.39
N VAL A 142 0.37 -5.19 -0.15
CA VAL A 142 1.48 -5.97 -0.72
C VAL A 142 2.18 -5.24 -1.88
N THR A 143 1.46 -4.39 -2.63
CA THR A 143 2.03 -3.62 -3.74
C THR A 143 3.05 -2.57 -3.28
N MET A 144 3.00 -2.23 -1.98
CA MET A 144 3.93 -1.35 -1.28
C MET A 144 4.92 -2.13 -0.39
N GLY A 145 4.97 -3.46 -0.55
CA GLY A 145 5.81 -4.34 0.28
C GLY A 145 5.36 -4.37 1.74
N LEU A 146 4.07 -4.19 2.01
CA LEU A 146 3.52 -4.14 3.36
C LEU A 146 2.59 -5.32 3.65
N VAL A 147 2.63 -5.79 4.88
CA VAL A 147 1.57 -6.62 5.47
C VAL A 147 0.41 -5.69 5.86
N PRO A 148 -0.88 -6.09 5.74
CA PRO A 148 -1.98 -5.37 6.37
C PRO A 148 -1.77 -5.22 7.89
N GLY A 149 -2.33 -4.19 8.50
CA GLY A 149 -1.96 -3.81 9.88
C GLY A 149 -3.11 -3.44 10.80
N ALA A 150 -4.36 -3.51 10.34
CA ALA A 150 -5.57 -3.23 11.10
C ALA A 150 -6.49 -4.46 11.18
N GLY A 151 -5.88 -5.65 11.20
CA GLY A 151 -6.49 -6.94 11.46
C GLY A 151 -7.01 -7.69 10.23
N ALA A 152 -6.72 -7.23 9.00
CA ALA A 152 -7.17 -7.94 7.79
C ALA A 152 -6.69 -9.38 7.72
N THR A 153 -5.42 -9.65 8.09
CA THR A 153 -4.86 -11.01 8.03
C THR A 153 -5.51 -11.96 9.03
N GLN A 154 -6.23 -11.41 10.01
CA GLN A 154 -6.93 -12.16 11.05
C GLN A 154 -8.44 -12.24 10.78
N ARG A 155 -9.08 -11.14 10.42
CA ARG A 155 -10.54 -11.03 10.23
C ARG A 155 -10.98 -11.64 8.90
N LEU A 156 -10.24 -11.41 7.81
CA LEU A 156 -10.62 -11.89 6.49
C LEU A 156 -10.66 -13.42 6.41
N PRO A 157 -9.63 -14.19 6.81
CA PRO A 157 -9.70 -15.66 6.74
C PRO A 157 -10.77 -16.26 7.66
N ARG A 158 -11.16 -15.59 8.75
CA ARG A 158 -12.29 -16.02 9.59
C ARG A 158 -13.65 -15.86 8.91
N LEU A 159 -13.75 -14.91 7.97
CA LEU A 159 -14.96 -14.67 7.18
C LEU A 159 -15.06 -15.58 5.95
N ILE A 160 -13.96 -15.77 5.22
CA ILE A 160 -14.00 -16.35 3.87
C ILE A 160 -13.01 -17.50 3.63
N GLY A 161 -12.22 -17.88 4.64
CA GLY A 161 -11.18 -18.90 4.53
C GLY A 161 -9.87 -18.42 3.91
N ALA A 162 -8.84 -19.25 4.00
CA ALA A 162 -7.46 -18.89 3.65
C ALA A 162 -7.26 -18.56 2.17
N ASP A 163 -7.74 -19.39 1.23
CA ASP A 163 -7.43 -19.19 -0.20
C ASP A 163 -7.97 -17.87 -0.77
N PRO A 164 -9.27 -17.52 -0.65
CA PRO A 164 -9.73 -16.23 -1.16
C PRO A 164 -9.13 -15.05 -0.39
N ALA A 165 -8.88 -15.18 0.92
CA ALA A 165 -8.20 -14.15 1.70
C ALA A 165 -6.77 -13.88 1.19
N LEU A 166 -5.97 -14.94 1.00
CA LEU A 166 -4.60 -14.83 0.48
C LEU A 166 -4.59 -14.34 -0.96
N ARG A 167 -5.52 -14.78 -1.81
CA ARG A 167 -5.64 -14.24 -3.18
C ARG A 167 -5.88 -12.73 -3.17
N MET A 168 -6.75 -12.22 -2.31
CA MET A 168 -6.98 -10.77 -2.18
C MET A 168 -5.72 -10.03 -1.71
N MET A 169 -5.08 -10.50 -0.64
CA MET A 169 -3.94 -9.81 -0.02
C MET A 169 -2.65 -9.92 -0.84
N LEU A 170 -2.39 -11.06 -1.50
CA LEU A 170 -1.16 -11.29 -2.27
C LEU A 170 -1.21 -10.68 -3.68
N THR A 171 -2.40 -10.49 -4.25
CA THR A 171 -2.54 -9.80 -5.54
C THR A 171 -2.79 -8.30 -5.40
N GLY A 172 -3.31 -7.86 -4.24
CA GLY A 172 -3.77 -6.51 -4.02
C GLY A 172 -4.99 -6.10 -4.87
N LYS A 173 -5.61 -7.04 -5.61
CA LYS A 173 -6.72 -6.75 -6.52
C LYS A 173 -8.05 -6.69 -5.74
N PRO A 174 -8.84 -5.62 -5.90
CA PRO A 174 -10.16 -5.53 -5.29
C PRO A 174 -11.14 -6.55 -5.88
N VAL A 175 -12.00 -7.13 -5.04
CA VAL A 175 -13.11 -7.98 -5.46
C VAL A 175 -14.38 -7.16 -5.64
N THR A 176 -15.22 -7.53 -6.61
CA THR A 176 -16.51 -6.87 -6.87
C THR A 176 -17.55 -7.25 -5.81
N ALA A 177 -18.63 -6.48 -5.69
CA ALA A 177 -19.73 -6.78 -4.78
C ALA A 177 -20.35 -8.17 -5.03
N SER A 178 -20.50 -8.58 -6.29
CA SER A 178 -20.98 -9.93 -6.64
C SER A 178 -20.04 -11.03 -6.14
N ALA A 179 -18.73 -10.91 -6.43
CA ALA A 179 -17.74 -11.87 -5.96
C ALA A 179 -17.62 -11.87 -4.43
N ALA A 180 -17.68 -10.70 -3.78
CA ALA A 180 -17.69 -10.58 -2.33
C ALA A 180 -18.91 -11.26 -1.71
N ARG A 181 -20.09 -11.19 -2.35
CA ARG A 181 -21.29 -11.91 -1.92
C ARG A 181 -21.13 -13.42 -2.05
N GLU A 182 -20.61 -13.89 -3.19
CA GLU A 182 -20.41 -15.31 -3.48
C GLU A 182 -19.46 -15.97 -2.47
N ILE A 183 -18.35 -15.32 -2.12
CA ILE A 183 -17.37 -15.86 -1.17
C ILE A 183 -17.74 -15.62 0.31
N GLY A 184 -18.92 -15.05 0.60
CA GLY A 184 -19.38 -14.80 1.97
C GLY A 184 -18.79 -13.55 2.65
N LEU A 185 -18.01 -12.74 1.93
CA LEU A 185 -17.49 -11.47 2.44
C LEU A 185 -18.59 -10.42 2.65
N ALA A 186 -19.56 -10.35 1.73
CA ALA A 186 -20.69 -9.40 1.80
C ALA A 186 -22.01 -10.09 2.19
N ASN A 187 -22.73 -9.49 3.13
CA ASN A 187 -24.04 -9.96 3.60
C ASN A 187 -25.19 -9.59 2.64
N GLY A 188 -24.96 -8.69 1.70
CA GLY A 188 -25.89 -8.41 0.61
C GLY A 188 -25.36 -7.37 -0.36
N VAL A 189 -25.97 -7.35 -1.54
CA VAL A 189 -25.79 -6.30 -2.54
C VAL A 189 -27.08 -5.47 -2.58
N VAL A 190 -26.96 -4.15 -2.43
CA VAL A 190 -28.10 -3.23 -2.38
C VAL A 190 -28.21 -2.52 -3.72
N VAL A 191 -29.30 -2.75 -4.44
CA VAL A 191 -29.65 -2.00 -5.64
C VAL A 191 -30.48 -0.78 -5.25
N GLY A 192 -30.14 0.40 -5.74
CA GLY A 192 -30.79 1.67 -5.41
C GLY A 192 -30.11 2.39 -4.25
N HIS A 193 -30.89 3.03 -3.36
CA HIS A 193 -30.34 3.90 -2.32
C HIS A 193 -29.69 3.11 -1.17
N LEU A 194 -28.36 3.08 -1.12
CA LEU A 194 -27.57 2.28 -0.18
C LEU A 194 -27.97 2.46 1.29
N ALA A 195 -28.15 3.70 1.76
CA ALA A 195 -28.52 3.96 3.15
C ALA A 195 -29.90 3.38 3.51
N THR A 196 -30.83 3.35 2.55
CA THR A 196 -32.15 2.75 2.76
C THR A 196 -32.05 1.23 2.80
N GLY A 197 -31.27 0.63 1.89
CA GLY A 197 -31.04 -0.82 1.90
C GLY A 197 -30.31 -1.29 3.17
N ALA A 198 -29.30 -0.56 3.64
CA ALA A 198 -28.62 -0.83 4.90
C ALA A 198 -29.58 -0.75 6.10
N MET A 199 -30.47 0.25 6.12
CA MET A 199 -31.52 0.37 7.14
C MET A 199 -32.50 -0.82 7.11
N THR A 200 -32.93 -1.25 5.93
CA THR A 200 -33.79 -2.44 5.81
C THR A 200 -33.09 -3.69 6.33
N GLN A 201 -31.81 -3.87 6.00
CA GLN A 201 -31.05 -5.03 6.47
C GLN A 201 -30.83 -5.03 7.98
N VAL A 202 -30.49 -3.88 8.59
CA VAL A 202 -30.29 -3.83 10.05
C VAL A 202 -31.58 -4.11 10.81
N LYS A 203 -32.72 -3.58 10.34
CA LYS A 203 -34.03 -3.87 10.95
C LYS A 203 -34.36 -5.35 10.87
N ALA A 204 -34.17 -5.97 9.70
CA ALA A 204 -34.39 -7.40 9.53
C ALA A 204 -33.48 -8.26 10.42
N LEU A 205 -32.22 -7.87 10.60
CA LEU A 205 -31.27 -8.57 11.49
C LEU A 205 -31.74 -8.51 12.95
N LEU A 206 -32.17 -7.33 13.40
CA LEU A 206 -32.65 -7.12 14.76
C LEU A 206 -33.98 -7.84 15.04
N GLU A 207 -34.94 -7.78 14.11
CA GLU A 207 -36.24 -8.48 14.20
C GLU A 207 -36.05 -9.99 14.32
N LYS A 208 -35.14 -10.55 13.51
CA LYS A 208 -34.81 -11.98 13.52
C LYS A 208 -33.89 -12.39 14.67
N LYS A 209 -33.44 -11.43 15.50
CA LYS A 209 -32.44 -11.65 16.56
C LYS A 209 -31.19 -12.37 16.04
N THR A 210 -30.73 -11.97 14.85
CA THR A 210 -29.60 -12.61 14.18
C THR A 210 -28.34 -12.43 15.03
N PRO A 211 -27.59 -13.50 15.35
CA PRO A 211 -26.33 -13.37 16.06
C PRO A 211 -25.31 -12.53 15.28
N TRP A 212 -24.59 -11.67 16.00
CA TRP A 212 -23.56 -10.79 15.45
C TRP A 212 -22.24 -11.01 16.20
N PRO A 213 -21.60 -12.18 16.08
CA PRO A 213 -20.31 -12.39 16.72
C PRO A 213 -19.30 -11.35 16.20
N ARG A 214 -18.41 -10.90 17.08
CA ARG A 214 -17.21 -10.15 16.70
C ARG A 214 -16.50 -10.89 15.56
N THR A 215 -16.03 -10.19 14.53
CA THR A 215 -15.41 -10.82 13.37
C THR A 215 -14.22 -11.71 13.75
N LEU A 216 -13.41 -11.31 14.73
CA LEU A 216 -12.30 -12.12 15.28
C LEU A 216 -12.73 -13.40 16.02
N ALA A 217 -13.98 -13.46 16.50
CA ALA A 217 -14.54 -14.64 17.14
C ALA A 217 -15.21 -15.60 16.15
N ARG A 218 -15.37 -15.19 14.88
CA ARG A 218 -15.95 -16.03 13.84
C ARG A 218 -15.06 -17.21 13.51
N ARG A 219 -15.71 -18.31 13.14
CA ARG A 219 -15.07 -19.56 12.77
C ARG A 219 -15.50 -20.09 11.40
N ASP A 220 -16.42 -19.41 10.70
CA ASP A 220 -17.02 -19.89 9.45
C ASP A 220 -15.95 -20.21 8.40
N GLY A 221 -14.98 -19.31 8.22
CA GLY A 221 -13.85 -19.52 7.31
C GLY A 221 -12.75 -20.46 7.83
N LEU A 222 -12.87 -20.95 9.07
CA LEU A 222 -11.91 -21.82 9.73
C LEU A 222 -12.43 -23.27 9.92
N GLU A 223 -13.65 -23.57 9.51
CA GLU A 223 -14.29 -24.88 9.76
C GLU A 223 -13.52 -26.03 9.09
N ASP A 224 -13.14 -25.87 7.81
CA ASP A 224 -12.29 -26.82 7.11
C ASP A 224 -10.81 -26.47 7.29
N GLY A 225 -10.27 -26.81 8.46
CA GLY A 225 -8.85 -26.60 8.77
C GLY A 225 -7.89 -27.32 7.81
N ALA A 226 -8.30 -28.44 7.21
CA ALA A 226 -7.48 -29.15 6.24
C ALA A 226 -7.38 -28.39 4.91
N ALA A 227 -8.49 -27.86 4.39
CA ALA A 227 -8.48 -26.96 3.23
C ALA A 227 -7.71 -25.67 3.51
N PHE A 228 -7.88 -25.11 4.71
CA PHE A 228 -7.15 -23.93 5.15
C PHE A 228 -5.64 -24.17 5.05
N MET A 229 -5.13 -25.25 5.65
CA MET A 229 -3.71 -25.58 5.62
C MET A 229 -3.19 -25.95 4.23
N ARG A 230 -4.01 -26.60 3.38
CA ARG A 230 -3.64 -26.83 1.97
C ARG A 230 -3.40 -25.51 1.23
N ALA A 231 -4.27 -24.51 1.45
CA ALA A 231 -4.10 -23.18 0.89
C ALA A 231 -2.81 -22.50 1.40
N ILE A 232 -2.51 -22.60 2.71
CA ILE A 232 -1.24 -22.09 3.28
C ILE A 232 -0.04 -22.72 2.59
N VAL A 233 0.03 -24.06 2.51
CA VAL A 233 1.17 -24.77 1.91
C VAL A 233 1.32 -24.40 0.43
N GLN A 234 0.22 -24.33 -0.31
CA GLN A 234 0.24 -23.94 -1.71
C GLN A 234 0.76 -22.50 -1.90
N ARG A 235 0.26 -21.54 -1.11
CA ARG A 235 0.69 -20.14 -1.21
C ARG A 235 2.12 -19.94 -0.73
N ARG A 236 2.55 -20.64 0.33
CA ARG A 236 3.93 -20.60 0.82
C ARG A 236 4.90 -21.05 -0.27
N ARG A 237 4.60 -22.13 -1.00
CA ARG A 237 5.39 -22.58 -2.17
C ARG A 237 5.41 -21.56 -3.32
N GLN A 238 4.32 -20.82 -3.55
CA GLN A 238 4.26 -19.78 -4.58
C GLN A 238 5.04 -18.52 -4.21
N THR A 239 5.10 -18.21 -2.90
CA THR A 239 5.89 -17.10 -2.37
C THR A 239 7.34 -17.49 -2.12
N ASP A 240 7.65 -18.78 -2.11
CA ASP A 240 9.01 -19.28 -1.99
C ASP A 240 9.82 -18.85 -3.22
N GLY A 241 11.02 -18.30 -2.99
CA GLY A 241 11.82 -17.66 -4.03
C GLY A 241 11.34 -16.27 -4.50
N SER A 242 10.24 -15.74 -3.95
CA SER A 242 9.86 -14.33 -4.15
C SER A 242 11.02 -13.43 -3.74
N LYS A 243 11.33 -12.44 -4.58
CA LYS A 243 12.29 -11.39 -4.20
C LYS A 243 11.73 -10.49 -3.10
N MET A 244 10.41 -10.42 -2.95
CA MET A 244 9.73 -9.64 -1.92
C MET A 244 9.48 -10.43 -0.64
N THR A 245 9.69 -9.81 0.53
CA THR A 245 9.47 -10.40 1.86
C THR A 245 8.01 -10.43 2.29
N ALA A 246 7.27 -9.34 2.06
CA ALA A 246 5.88 -9.17 2.53
C ALA A 246 4.90 -10.29 2.11
N PRO A 247 4.94 -10.87 0.89
CA PRO A 247 4.08 -11.99 0.52
C PRO A 247 4.18 -13.19 1.48
N GLY A 248 5.40 -13.57 1.88
CA GLY A 248 5.61 -14.67 2.83
C GLY A 248 5.05 -14.34 4.21
N GLN A 249 5.31 -13.12 4.71
CA GLN A 249 4.78 -12.65 5.99
C GLN A 249 3.24 -12.61 6.02
N ILE A 250 2.59 -12.24 4.90
CA ILE A 250 1.13 -12.30 4.78
C ILE A 250 0.63 -13.74 4.93
N VAL A 251 1.30 -14.72 4.29
CA VAL A 251 0.95 -16.15 4.43
C VAL A 251 1.08 -16.58 5.89
N ASP A 252 2.16 -16.20 6.57
CA ASP A 252 2.39 -16.53 7.98
C ASP A 252 1.31 -15.93 8.90
N CYS A 253 0.92 -14.67 8.66
CA CYS A 253 -0.15 -14.03 9.42
C CYS A 253 -1.51 -14.72 9.22
N VAL A 254 -1.82 -15.19 8.01
CA VAL A 254 -3.06 -15.93 7.75
C VAL A 254 -3.03 -17.32 8.36
N GLU A 255 -1.88 -18.00 8.35
CA GLU A 255 -1.70 -19.26 9.08
C GLU A 255 -1.95 -19.06 10.59
N ALA A 256 -1.43 -17.97 11.15
CA ALA A 256 -1.66 -17.60 12.55
C ALA A 256 -3.15 -17.39 12.88
N ALA A 257 -3.99 -17.01 11.91
CA ALA A 257 -5.43 -16.86 12.12
C ALA A 257 -6.13 -18.19 12.47
N LEU A 258 -5.61 -19.33 11.98
CA LEU A 258 -6.10 -20.66 12.34
C LEU A 258 -5.50 -21.15 13.66
N LEU A 259 -4.23 -20.87 13.91
CA LEU A 259 -3.46 -21.46 15.01
C LEU A 259 -3.57 -20.71 16.33
N LEU A 260 -3.83 -19.39 16.30
CA LEU A 260 -3.79 -18.53 17.47
C LEU A 260 -5.17 -17.97 17.85
N PRO A 261 -5.41 -17.69 19.14
CA PRO A 261 -6.52 -16.84 19.55
C PRO A 261 -6.47 -15.48 18.85
N GLY A 262 -7.65 -14.88 18.58
CA GLY A 262 -7.75 -13.68 17.74
C GLY A 262 -6.84 -12.52 18.18
N GLN A 263 -6.73 -12.25 19.47
CA GLN A 263 -5.86 -11.19 19.99
C GLN A 263 -4.36 -11.49 19.82
N ALA A 264 -3.95 -12.75 19.99
CA ALA A 264 -2.57 -13.17 19.72
C ALA A 264 -2.25 -13.09 18.22
N GLY A 265 -3.22 -13.43 17.36
CA GLY A 265 -3.11 -13.24 15.92
C GLY A 265 -2.96 -11.76 15.51
N LEU A 266 -3.72 -10.85 16.13
CA LEU A 266 -3.54 -9.41 15.91
C LEU A 266 -2.16 -8.92 16.34
N ALA A 267 -1.65 -9.40 17.47
CA ALA A 267 -0.30 -9.07 17.93
C ALA A 267 0.79 -9.59 16.97
N PHE A 268 0.61 -10.79 16.43
CA PHE A 268 1.48 -11.36 15.39
C PHE A 268 1.46 -10.50 14.11
N GLU A 269 0.27 -10.11 13.65
CA GLU A 269 0.11 -9.21 12.51
C GLU A 269 0.83 -7.87 12.76
N ALA A 270 0.66 -7.25 13.93
CA ALA A 270 1.31 -5.99 14.26
C ALA A 270 2.85 -6.08 14.22
N SER A 271 3.41 -7.21 14.67
CA SER A 271 4.85 -7.48 14.58
C SER A 271 5.33 -7.60 13.13
N ALA A 272 4.63 -8.39 12.31
CA ALA A 272 4.91 -8.53 10.88
C ALA A 272 4.75 -7.20 10.14
N ARG A 273 3.74 -6.40 10.50
CA ARG A 273 3.50 -5.06 9.97
C ARG A 273 4.68 -4.14 10.25
N LEU A 274 5.20 -4.11 11.48
CA LEU A 274 6.36 -3.30 11.84
C LEU A 274 7.64 -3.76 11.11
N SER A 275 7.84 -5.08 10.99
CA SER A 275 8.95 -5.66 10.22
C SER A 275 8.91 -5.21 8.75
N SER A 276 7.77 -5.35 8.07
CA SER A 276 7.61 -4.92 6.68
C SER A 276 7.83 -3.41 6.48
N LEU A 277 7.48 -2.60 7.49
CA LEU A 277 7.63 -1.13 7.48
C LEU A 277 9.10 -0.70 7.40
N ARG A 278 9.98 -1.47 8.07
CA ARG A 278 11.43 -1.28 8.16
C ARG A 278 12.19 -1.86 6.97
N ASP A 279 11.59 -2.80 6.26
CA ASP A 279 12.20 -3.46 5.12
C ASP A 279 12.61 -2.43 4.03
N PRO A 280 13.87 -2.44 3.55
CA PRO A 280 14.30 -1.61 2.43
C PRO A 280 13.37 -1.70 1.21
N GLN A 281 12.85 -2.89 0.91
CA GLN A 281 11.94 -3.13 -0.23
C GLN A 281 10.63 -2.38 -0.07
N SER A 282 10.05 -2.35 1.13
CA SER A 282 8.85 -1.57 1.37
C SER A 282 9.11 -0.08 1.19
N ARG A 283 10.24 0.43 1.70
CA ARG A 283 10.59 1.84 1.53
C ARG A 283 10.74 2.20 0.04
N ALA A 284 11.37 1.33 -0.74
CA ALA A 284 11.51 1.50 -2.19
C ALA A 284 10.15 1.49 -2.91
N LEU A 285 9.29 0.52 -2.61
CA LEU A 285 7.96 0.39 -3.23
C LEU A 285 7.02 1.54 -2.83
N ARG A 286 7.05 1.99 -1.58
CA ARG A 286 6.28 3.16 -1.13
C ARG A 286 6.74 4.45 -1.81
N GLY A 287 8.06 4.63 -1.93
CA GLY A 287 8.66 5.74 -2.69
C GLY A 287 8.15 5.76 -4.13
N LEU A 288 8.22 4.61 -4.80
CA LEU A 288 7.73 4.43 -6.17
C LEU A 288 6.22 4.73 -6.28
N TYR A 289 5.40 4.19 -5.37
CA TYR A 289 3.95 4.41 -5.32
C TYR A 289 3.58 5.90 -5.20
N MET A 290 4.33 6.67 -4.40
CA MET A 290 4.16 8.12 -4.27
C MET A 290 4.68 8.89 -5.48
N ALA A 291 5.79 8.46 -6.08
CA ALA A 291 6.37 9.09 -7.27
C ALA A 291 5.45 8.92 -8.48
N GLU A 292 4.92 7.72 -8.69
CA GLU A 292 3.96 7.39 -9.75
C GLU A 292 2.72 8.30 -9.76
N ARG A 293 2.26 8.79 -8.61
CA ARG A 293 1.09 9.68 -8.56
C ARG A 293 1.38 11.12 -8.92
N ARG A 294 2.66 11.51 -8.85
CA ARG A 294 3.08 12.89 -9.05
C ARG A 294 3.81 13.09 -10.37
N ILE A 295 4.26 12.01 -11.01
CA ILE A 295 5.01 12.08 -12.28
C ILE A 295 4.17 12.75 -13.36
N ALA A 296 4.80 13.62 -14.16
CA ALA A 296 4.13 14.34 -15.23
C ALA A 296 3.62 13.39 -16.33
N SER A 297 2.42 13.65 -16.85
CA SER A 297 1.81 12.83 -17.92
C SER A 297 2.63 12.81 -19.22
N ARG A 298 3.45 13.85 -19.46
CA ARG A 298 4.42 13.90 -20.56
C ARG A 298 5.53 12.84 -20.45
N LEU A 299 5.80 12.34 -19.23
CA LEU A 299 6.83 11.34 -18.96
C LEU A 299 6.22 9.93 -18.85
N LEU A 300 5.07 9.81 -18.18
CA LEU A 300 4.37 8.54 -17.99
C LEU A 300 2.87 8.74 -18.21
N SER A 301 2.34 8.04 -19.20
CA SER A 301 0.91 8.04 -19.53
C SER A 301 0.20 6.83 -18.91
N SER A 302 -1.12 6.90 -18.83
CA SER A 302 -1.97 5.79 -18.42
C SER A 302 -3.02 5.54 -19.50
N ALA A 303 -3.00 4.36 -20.10
CA ALA A 303 -3.97 3.90 -21.09
C ALA A 303 -4.55 2.55 -20.64
N GLU A 304 -5.89 2.41 -20.65
CA GLU A 304 -6.57 1.15 -20.27
C GLU A 304 -6.16 0.59 -18.89
N GLY A 305 -5.86 1.48 -17.94
CA GLY A 305 -5.41 1.09 -16.60
C GLY A 305 -3.96 0.58 -16.53
N ARG A 306 -3.20 0.67 -17.62
CA ARG A 306 -1.77 0.36 -17.68
C ARG A 306 -0.96 1.64 -17.85
N ARG A 307 0.09 1.76 -17.04
CA ARG A 307 1.07 2.84 -17.16
C ARG A 307 2.13 2.49 -18.19
N THR A 308 2.43 3.46 -19.05
CA THR A 308 3.42 3.33 -20.12
C THR A 308 4.28 4.58 -20.18
N VAL A 309 5.54 4.43 -20.59
CA VAL A 309 6.43 5.57 -20.86
C VAL A 309 5.81 6.41 -21.98
N ALA A 310 5.65 7.71 -21.76
CA ALA A 310 5.03 8.60 -22.72
C ALA A 310 6.05 9.11 -23.76
N GLU A 311 5.57 9.37 -24.98
CA GLU A 311 6.37 9.91 -26.08
C GLU A 311 6.11 11.42 -26.30
N PRO A 312 7.11 12.18 -26.79
CA PRO A 312 8.50 11.78 -26.98
C PRO A 312 9.33 11.86 -25.69
N ASP A 313 8.85 12.62 -24.70
CA ASP A 313 9.64 13.07 -23.55
C ASP A 313 10.10 11.94 -22.64
N GLY A 314 9.20 11.04 -22.22
CA GLY A 314 9.55 9.90 -21.38
C GLY A 314 10.47 8.92 -22.10
N LEU A 315 10.24 8.71 -23.41
CA LEU A 315 11.07 7.82 -24.22
C LEU A 315 12.50 8.34 -24.38
N ASP A 316 12.69 9.64 -24.55
CA ASP A 316 14.01 10.28 -24.59
C ASP A 316 14.78 10.06 -23.27
N VAL A 317 14.11 10.26 -22.13
CA VAL A 317 14.69 10.02 -20.80
C VAL A 317 15.17 8.57 -20.65
N VAL A 318 14.30 7.62 -20.99
CA VAL A 318 14.61 6.19 -20.92
C VAL A 318 15.72 5.81 -21.89
N SER A 319 15.76 6.40 -23.08
CA SER A 319 16.79 6.13 -24.09
C SER A 319 18.17 6.56 -23.63
N ARG A 320 18.27 7.73 -22.97
CA ARG A 320 19.52 8.18 -22.35
C ARG A 320 19.99 7.27 -21.22
N LEU A 321 19.09 6.83 -20.34
CA LEU A 321 19.43 5.86 -19.29
C LEU A 321 19.88 4.51 -19.88
N ARG A 322 19.20 4.01 -20.91
CA ARG A 322 19.58 2.79 -21.61
C ARG A 322 20.97 2.91 -22.25
N HIS A 323 21.25 4.06 -22.86
CA HIS A 323 22.55 4.35 -23.44
C HIS A 323 23.66 4.35 -22.36
N ALA A 324 23.42 5.00 -21.22
CA ALA A 324 24.36 5.01 -20.09
C ALA A 324 24.61 3.59 -19.52
N LEU A 325 23.57 2.77 -19.40
CA LEU A 325 23.70 1.36 -19.00
C LEU A 325 24.57 0.58 -20.00
N GLY A 326 24.31 0.74 -21.30
CA GLY A 326 25.09 0.09 -22.35
C GLY A 326 26.55 0.52 -22.37
N LEU A 327 26.84 1.81 -22.13
CA LEU A 327 28.21 2.32 -21.98
C LEU A 327 28.90 1.71 -20.76
N ALA A 328 28.24 1.69 -19.59
CA ALA A 328 28.78 1.11 -18.37
C ALA A 328 29.16 -0.37 -18.56
N ILE A 329 28.28 -1.15 -19.19
CA ILE A 329 28.53 -2.56 -19.50
C ILE A 329 29.74 -2.70 -20.43
N ARG A 330 29.84 -1.90 -21.49
CA ARG A 330 30.98 -1.96 -22.42
C ARG A 330 32.28 -1.59 -21.73
N THR A 331 32.32 -0.49 -20.99
CA THR A 331 33.52 -0.05 -20.27
C THR A 331 33.96 -1.08 -19.24
N LEU A 332 33.04 -1.70 -18.49
CA LEU A 332 33.38 -2.80 -17.57
C LEU A 332 34.06 -3.97 -18.29
N ARG A 333 33.57 -4.34 -19.50
CA ARG A 333 34.18 -5.40 -20.31
C ARG A 333 35.57 -5.02 -20.82
N GLU A 334 35.77 -3.78 -21.24
CA GLU A 334 37.06 -3.24 -21.66
C GLU A 334 38.08 -3.22 -20.51
N MET A 335 37.61 -2.97 -19.29
CA MET A 335 38.40 -3.05 -18.06
C MET A 335 38.68 -4.49 -17.59
N GLY A 336 38.26 -5.51 -18.34
CA GLY A 336 38.56 -6.91 -18.07
C GLY A 336 37.53 -7.66 -17.24
N GLU A 337 36.39 -7.07 -16.89
CA GLU A 337 35.31 -7.82 -16.24
C GLU A 337 34.71 -8.86 -17.18
N SER A 338 34.44 -10.08 -16.69
CA SER A 338 33.87 -11.16 -17.50
C SER A 338 32.39 -10.89 -17.83
N ALA A 339 31.88 -11.47 -18.92
CA ALA A 339 30.47 -11.40 -19.27
C ALA A 339 29.59 -11.98 -18.14
N GLU A 340 30.06 -13.06 -17.53
CA GLU A 340 29.42 -13.72 -16.40
C GLU A 340 29.40 -12.84 -15.13
N ALA A 341 30.46 -12.08 -14.86
CA ALA A 341 30.49 -11.14 -13.72
C ALA A 341 29.49 -9.98 -13.91
N VAL A 342 29.34 -9.49 -15.15
CA VAL A 342 28.37 -8.44 -15.48
C VAL A 342 26.93 -8.98 -15.38
N ASP A 343 26.67 -10.16 -15.95
CA ASP A 343 25.36 -10.82 -15.85
C ASP A 343 25.00 -11.13 -14.40
N ALA A 344 25.95 -11.61 -13.58
CA ALA A 344 25.73 -11.84 -12.15
C ALA A 344 25.39 -10.53 -11.41
N ALA A 345 26.07 -9.42 -11.74
CA ALA A 345 25.77 -8.11 -11.17
C ALA A 345 24.37 -7.62 -11.55
N MET A 346 23.97 -7.75 -12.82
CA MET A 346 22.63 -7.41 -13.31
C MET A 346 21.54 -8.29 -12.65
N ALA A 347 21.81 -9.59 -12.50
CA ALA A 347 20.92 -10.52 -11.81
C ALA A 347 20.78 -10.20 -10.31
N SER A 348 21.86 -9.76 -9.66
CA SER A 348 21.85 -9.31 -8.25
C SER A 348 21.07 -8.01 -8.04
N ILE A 349 21.14 -7.08 -9.00
CA ILE A 349 20.26 -5.90 -9.01
C ILE A 349 18.80 -6.36 -9.11
N GLY A 350 18.53 -7.32 -10.00
CA GLY A 350 17.23 -7.97 -10.15
C GLY A 350 16.65 -7.88 -11.57
N PHE A 351 17.49 -7.62 -12.57
CA PHE A 351 17.09 -7.69 -13.97
C PHE A 351 16.79 -9.15 -14.36
N ALA A 352 15.67 -9.35 -15.07
CA ALA A 352 15.29 -10.67 -15.59
C ALA A 352 16.04 -11.01 -16.89
N GLU A 353 16.23 -10.01 -17.74
CA GLU A 353 16.98 -10.14 -18.99
C GLU A 353 18.42 -9.67 -18.75
N LEU A 354 19.37 -10.55 -19.08
CA LEU A 354 20.80 -10.32 -18.86
C LEU A 354 21.48 -10.04 -20.22
N PRO A 355 22.43 -9.09 -20.28
CA PRO A 355 23.02 -8.64 -21.53
C PRO A 355 23.79 -9.73 -22.30
N PHE A 356 24.33 -10.73 -21.62
CA PHE A 356 25.11 -11.80 -22.25
C PHE A 356 24.49 -13.20 -22.17
N GLY A 357 23.37 -13.36 -21.46
CA GLY A 357 22.64 -14.63 -21.37
C GLY A 357 23.44 -15.79 -20.79
N THR A 358 24.46 -15.53 -19.97
CA THR A 358 25.38 -16.56 -19.43
C THR A 358 24.74 -17.52 -18.44
N GLY A 359 23.53 -17.23 -17.97
CA GLY A 359 22.87 -18.01 -16.90
C GLY A 359 23.46 -17.73 -15.51
N ALA A 360 24.29 -16.70 -15.36
CA ALA A 360 24.93 -16.34 -14.11
C ALA A 360 23.92 -16.07 -12.99
N GLN A 361 24.22 -16.58 -11.80
CA GLN A 361 23.42 -16.35 -10.60
C GLN A 361 23.89 -15.11 -9.83
N ALA A 362 22.95 -14.46 -9.13
CA ALA A 362 23.23 -13.28 -8.31
C ALA A 362 24.34 -13.50 -7.25
N THR A 363 24.59 -14.74 -6.82
CA THR A 363 25.64 -15.10 -5.86
C THR A 363 27.06 -14.86 -6.39
N GLY A 364 27.26 -14.85 -7.71
CA GLY A 364 28.53 -14.54 -8.34
C GLY A 364 28.81 -13.04 -8.52
N ALA A 365 27.91 -12.17 -8.06
CA ALA A 365 28.00 -10.73 -8.30
C ALA A 365 29.15 -10.08 -7.52
N LYS A 366 30.09 -9.46 -8.24
CA LYS A 366 31.11 -8.60 -7.61
C LYS A 366 30.45 -7.30 -7.11
N PRO A 367 30.60 -6.94 -5.82
CA PRO A 367 29.96 -5.73 -5.28
C PRO A 367 30.35 -4.43 -5.97
N GLU A 368 31.59 -4.32 -6.46
CA GLU A 368 32.03 -3.13 -7.21
C GLU A 368 31.34 -3.01 -8.57
N VAL A 369 31.20 -4.11 -9.32
CA VAL A 369 30.51 -4.13 -10.62
C VAL A 369 29.05 -3.70 -10.45
N VAL A 370 28.37 -4.19 -9.40
CA VAL A 370 27.02 -3.73 -9.03
C VAL A 370 26.99 -2.23 -8.78
N ARG A 371 27.92 -1.68 -7.99
CA ARG A 371 27.98 -0.24 -7.69
C ARG A 371 28.27 0.59 -8.94
N ARG A 372 29.16 0.16 -9.83
CA ARG A 372 29.46 0.86 -11.09
C ARG A 372 28.24 0.90 -12.02
N ILE A 373 27.48 -0.19 -12.15
CA ILE A 373 26.25 -0.21 -12.96
C ILE A 373 25.19 0.75 -12.38
N VAL A 374 24.93 0.69 -11.07
CA VAL A 374 23.95 1.57 -10.42
C VAL A 374 24.41 3.04 -10.47
N ALA A 375 25.69 3.31 -10.26
CA ALA A 375 26.27 4.64 -10.32
C ALA A 375 26.14 5.28 -11.70
N ALA A 376 26.34 4.52 -12.79
CA ALA A 376 26.18 5.04 -14.15
C ALA A 376 24.73 5.48 -14.43
N LEU A 377 23.74 4.66 -14.04
CA LEU A 377 22.32 4.99 -14.17
C LEU A 377 21.93 6.19 -13.30
N MET A 378 22.37 6.21 -12.03
CA MET A 378 22.11 7.32 -11.11
C MET A 378 22.75 8.62 -11.59
N ALA A 379 23.98 8.58 -12.11
CA ALA A 379 24.68 9.75 -12.64
C ALA A 379 23.95 10.30 -13.87
N GLU A 380 23.50 9.42 -14.78
CA GLU A 380 22.72 9.87 -15.93
C GLU A 380 21.36 10.44 -15.53
N GLY A 381 20.65 9.80 -14.60
CA GLY A 381 19.42 10.32 -14.02
C GLY A 381 19.61 11.69 -13.38
N SER A 382 20.70 11.84 -12.60
CA SER A 382 21.07 13.11 -11.98
C SER A 382 21.28 14.22 -13.00
N ARG A 383 22.02 13.95 -14.09
CA ARG A 383 22.24 14.92 -15.17
C ARG A 383 20.94 15.35 -15.84
N GLN A 384 20.00 14.43 -15.99
CA GLN A 384 18.69 14.74 -16.57
C GLN A 384 17.81 15.61 -15.65
N VAL A 385 17.95 15.45 -14.34
CA VAL A 385 17.31 16.33 -13.35
C VAL A 385 17.98 17.71 -13.32
N GLU A 386 19.32 17.75 -13.35
CA GLU A 386 20.09 18.99 -13.41
C GLU A 386 19.78 19.80 -14.68
N SER A 387 19.59 19.13 -15.82
CA SER A 387 19.22 19.75 -17.09
C SER A 387 17.71 20.03 -17.21
N ARG A 388 16.92 19.81 -16.14
CA ARG A 388 15.46 20.00 -16.10
C ARG A 388 14.67 19.21 -17.15
N LYS A 389 15.23 18.11 -17.67
CA LYS A 389 14.47 17.17 -18.51
C LYS A 389 13.42 16.45 -17.66
N VAL A 390 13.80 16.14 -16.42
CA VAL A 390 12.99 15.47 -15.40
C VAL A 390 12.94 16.33 -14.15
N ASP A 391 11.76 16.49 -13.55
CA ASP A 391 11.56 17.44 -12.45
C ASP A 391 12.12 16.93 -11.11
N ARG A 392 12.12 15.60 -10.90
CA ARG A 392 12.57 14.97 -9.65
C ARG A 392 13.36 13.71 -9.90
N ALA A 393 14.30 13.41 -8.99
CA ALA A 393 15.03 12.15 -8.98
C ALA A 393 14.10 10.93 -8.91
N SER A 394 13.02 10.99 -8.14
CA SER A 394 12.06 9.87 -8.04
C SER A 394 11.29 9.60 -9.34
N ASP A 395 11.20 10.56 -10.26
CA ASP A 395 10.62 10.33 -11.59
C ASP A 395 11.58 9.52 -12.48
N ILE A 396 12.91 9.62 -12.28
CA ILE A 396 13.90 8.73 -12.91
C ILE A 396 13.70 7.29 -12.46
N ASP A 397 13.44 7.06 -11.18
CA ASP A 397 13.19 5.73 -10.64
C ASP A 397 11.95 5.10 -11.27
N VAL A 398 10.85 5.87 -11.34
CA VAL A 398 9.62 5.45 -12.04
C VAL A 398 9.92 5.10 -13.49
N LEU A 399 10.58 5.97 -14.25
CA LEU A 399 10.87 5.73 -15.67
C LEU A 399 11.82 4.53 -15.88
N SER A 400 12.75 4.29 -14.96
CA SER A 400 13.63 3.12 -15.01
C SER A 400 12.85 1.82 -14.83
N VAL A 401 11.86 1.80 -13.93
CA VAL A 401 10.96 0.66 -13.73
C VAL A 401 10.15 0.36 -14.99
N TYR A 402 9.53 1.39 -15.60
CA TYR A 402 8.64 1.18 -16.75
C TYR A 402 9.37 1.07 -18.11
N GLY A 403 10.56 1.65 -18.24
CA GLY A 403 11.29 1.77 -19.51
C GLY A 403 12.56 0.92 -19.63
N LEU A 404 13.15 0.51 -18.51
CA LEU A 404 14.36 -0.35 -18.47
C LEU A 404 14.10 -1.70 -17.80
N ALA A 405 12.87 -1.97 -17.39
CA ALA A 405 12.53 -3.14 -16.57
C ALA A 405 13.35 -3.23 -15.27
N PHE A 406 13.69 -2.08 -14.67
CA PHE A 406 14.34 -2.05 -13.35
C PHE A 406 13.39 -2.67 -12.30
N PRO A 407 13.88 -3.54 -11.40
CA PRO A 407 13.02 -4.26 -10.46
C PRO A 407 12.31 -3.31 -9.47
N LYS A 408 10.97 -3.36 -9.45
CA LYS A 408 10.13 -2.48 -8.60
C LYS A 408 10.50 -2.53 -7.11
N TRP A 409 10.83 -3.71 -6.58
CA TRP A 409 11.19 -3.91 -5.17
C TRP A 409 12.55 -3.28 -4.79
N ARG A 410 13.31 -2.78 -5.77
CA ARG A 410 14.51 -1.93 -5.58
C ARG A 410 14.21 -0.43 -5.78
N GLY A 411 13.01 -0.07 -6.22
CA GLY A 411 12.55 1.31 -6.46
C GLY A 411 13.05 1.90 -7.77
N GLY A 412 14.36 1.89 -8.00
CA GLY A 412 15.02 2.48 -9.16
C GLY A 412 16.49 2.79 -8.86
N PRO A 413 17.26 3.30 -9.83
CA PRO A 413 18.69 3.57 -9.65
C PRO A 413 19.00 4.67 -8.63
N MET A 414 18.16 5.70 -8.50
CA MET A 414 18.36 6.78 -7.52
C MET A 414 18.16 6.22 -6.11
N ARG A 415 17.07 5.47 -5.90
CA ARG A 415 16.80 4.79 -4.63
C ARG A 415 17.87 3.76 -4.26
N MET A 416 18.25 2.91 -5.21
CA MET A 416 19.26 1.88 -4.96
C MET A 416 20.64 2.49 -4.67
N ALA A 417 21.00 3.62 -5.30
CA ALA A 417 22.21 4.36 -4.96
C ALA A 417 22.21 4.86 -3.51
N GLN A 418 21.06 5.31 -2.99
CA GLN A 418 20.95 5.68 -1.57
C GLN A 418 21.21 4.48 -0.64
N GLU A 419 20.66 3.31 -0.97
CA GLU A 419 20.85 2.08 -0.20
C GLU A 419 22.31 1.60 -0.22
N LEU A 420 23.03 1.83 -1.32
CA LEU A 420 24.47 1.56 -1.43
C LEU A 420 25.35 2.58 -0.68
N GLY A 421 24.78 3.71 -0.27
CA GLY A 421 25.44 4.78 0.47
C GLY A 421 26.03 5.86 -0.43
N LEU A 422 25.38 7.03 -0.47
CA LEU A 422 25.75 8.13 -1.38
C LEU A 422 27.17 8.66 -1.17
N LEU A 423 27.63 8.81 0.09
CA LEU A 423 28.97 9.29 0.40
C LEU A 423 30.06 8.30 -0.07
N LYS A 424 29.78 7.00 0.03
CA LYS A 424 30.69 5.97 -0.48
C LYS A 424 30.73 6.04 -2.01
N LEU A 425 29.56 6.08 -2.65
CA LEU A 425 29.46 6.17 -4.11
C LEU A 425 30.18 7.40 -4.65
N GLN A 426 30.00 8.58 -4.06
CA GLN A 426 30.70 9.79 -4.53
C GLN A 426 32.22 9.63 -4.50
N ARG A 427 32.78 9.06 -3.42
CA ARG A 427 34.22 8.84 -3.30
C ARG A 427 34.74 7.85 -4.35
N GLU A 428 34.05 6.73 -4.55
CA GLU A 428 34.44 5.73 -5.54
C GLU A 428 34.30 6.27 -6.97
N MET A 429 33.21 6.98 -7.25
CA MET A 429 32.94 7.62 -8.54
C MET A 429 34.01 8.65 -8.93
N SER A 430 34.58 9.39 -7.99
CA SER A 430 35.70 10.29 -8.29
C SER A 430 36.91 9.56 -8.88
N GLY A 431 37.19 8.33 -8.43
CA GLY A 431 38.24 7.50 -9.03
C GLY A 431 37.80 6.89 -10.36
N TRP A 432 36.58 6.37 -10.44
CA TRP A 432 36.05 5.78 -11.68
C TRP A 432 35.86 6.79 -12.81
N ALA A 433 35.80 8.09 -12.51
CA ALA A 433 35.75 9.15 -13.51
C ALA A 433 37.01 9.20 -14.39
N GLU A 434 38.15 8.69 -13.90
CA GLU A 434 39.38 8.53 -14.68
C GLU A 434 39.23 7.41 -15.73
N ASP A 435 38.49 6.34 -15.40
CA ASP A 435 38.19 5.25 -16.32
C ASP A 435 37.20 5.70 -17.42
N SER A 436 36.16 6.45 -17.03
CA SER A 436 35.15 6.97 -17.95
C SER A 436 34.29 8.06 -17.33
N SER A 437 33.95 9.07 -18.13
CA SER A 437 33.08 10.18 -17.72
C SER A 437 31.66 9.78 -17.33
N ILE A 438 31.22 8.55 -17.66
CA ILE A 438 29.90 8.03 -17.26
C ILE A 438 29.75 7.97 -15.73
N TRP A 439 30.86 7.79 -15.00
CA TRP A 439 30.92 7.74 -13.54
C TRP A 439 31.32 9.06 -12.90
N ALA A 440 31.43 10.15 -13.67
CA ALA A 440 31.72 11.47 -13.11
C ALA A 440 30.69 11.85 -12.03
N PRO A 441 31.12 12.23 -10.80
CA PRO A 441 30.22 12.71 -9.76
C PRO A 441 29.36 13.89 -10.24
N THR A 442 28.08 13.87 -9.90
CA THR A 442 27.12 14.91 -10.30
C THR A 442 26.89 15.93 -9.20
N ARG A 443 26.41 17.12 -9.57
CA ARG A 443 26.06 18.17 -8.60
C ARG A 443 24.92 17.70 -7.70
N LEU A 444 23.92 17.03 -8.28
CA LEU A 444 22.76 16.50 -7.56
C LEU A 444 23.17 15.45 -6.52
N LEU A 445 24.14 14.58 -6.84
CA LEU A 445 24.69 13.64 -5.85
C LEU A 445 25.34 14.40 -4.68
N GLY A 446 26.14 15.43 -4.98
CA GLY A 446 26.77 16.28 -3.96
C GLY A 446 25.76 16.99 -3.07
N GLU A 447 24.64 17.46 -3.61
CA GLU A 447 23.55 18.02 -2.82
C GLU A 447 22.81 16.95 -2.00
N ALA A 448 22.51 15.80 -2.59
CA ALA A 448 21.78 14.72 -1.91
C ALA A 448 22.51 14.22 -0.66
N ILE A 449 23.85 14.18 -0.66
CA ILE A 449 24.66 13.75 0.49
C ILE A 449 24.45 14.62 1.73
N LYS A 450 24.03 15.88 1.57
CA LYS A 450 23.78 16.82 2.68
C LYS A 450 22.50 16.50 3.45
N PHE A 451 21.63 15.65 2.90
CA PHE A 451 20.29 15.38 3.44
C PHE A 451 20.12 13.91 3.82
N ALA A 452 19.51 13.67 4.99
CA ALA A 452 19.19 12.31 5.44
C ALA A 452 18.20 11.60 4.47
N GLY A 453 17.31 12.35 3.82
CA GLY A 453 16.42 11.83 2.78
C GLY A 453 17.06 11.68 1.39
N GLY A 454 18.34 12.02 1.24
CA GLY A 454 19.08 12.02 -0.02
C GLY A 454 18.36 12.75 -1.15
N PHE A 455 18.21 12.09 -2.31
CA PHE A 455 17.66 12.71 -3.52
C PHE A 455 16.23 13.24 -3.37
N ASP A 456 15.41 12.63 -2.51
CA ASP A 456 14.00 13.03 -2.31
C ASP A 456 13.85 14.41 -1.64
N GLN A 457 14.91 14.91 -1.00
CA GLN A 457 14.92 16.20 -0.30
C GLN A 457 15.61 17.31 -1.08
N VAL A 458 16.25 17.00 -2.22
CA VAL A 458 16.93 18.02 -3.02
C VAL A 458 15.90 18.74 -3.89
N VAL A 459 15.65 20.01 -3.57
CA VAL A 459 14.93 20.92 -4.46
C VAL A 459 15.95 21.60 -5.36
N VAL A 460 15.85 21.39 -6.67
CA VAL A 460 16.68 22.13 -7.64
C VAL A 460 16.12 23.57 -7.73
N LEU A 461 16.53 24.42 -6.80
CA LEU A 461 16.15 25.84 -6.77
C LEU A 461 16.72 26.55 -8.01
N SER A 462 15.96 27.51 -8.55
CA SER A 462 16.42 28.43 -9.58
C SER A 462 17.57 29.27 -9.06
N ALA A 463 18.71 29.26 -9.78
CA ALA A 463 19.67 30.35 -9.72
C ALA A 463 19.10 31.58 -10.46
#